data_AF-A0A098DWP3-F1
#
_entry.id   AF-A0A098DWP3-F1
#
_cell.length_a   1.000
_cell.length_b   1.000
_cell.length_c   1.000
_cell.angle_alpha   90.00
_cell.angle_beta   90.00
_cell.angle_gamma   90.00
#
_symmetry.space_group_name_H-M   'P 1'
#
loop_
_entity.id
_entity.type
_entity.pdbx_description
1 polymer ?
#
loop_
_entity_poly.entity_id
_entity_poly.type
_entity_poly.pdbx_seq_one_letter_code
_entity_poly.pdbx_strand_id
1 'polypeptide(L)'
;MILGPITLIDCGVFLIFLAPQLIWNAGFFLTLFTALKALPFLLIQLPYEFVTDRYLTHPSRQLAFTQTATVFEDFVIRCVRYAFANMPAKVGRVFFGKYVALPFTRWRMLRHGYVRSPVHYREYEIGQGAIQTKGTWIMHQPEHPPDFVLYYVHGGGFLMGSSYFYLEFLMAWHHLLVQAGFKNPAIFGLEYTLVPDQVYPRQVLEALEGYRHVLKVVKDASKVCVSGDSAGGSLILSMLLELGAQAASQDKNGVNADTQGGLADFDTSHLPLPRMATLISPWITLMSNLHYNSKSDFLDKRTLWKYAQEYAGENMIQQQPASPGNCVDDKLWRAASPERGYFVIFGEEEVFAPDIEDFLKRQAKIGVQAEGQKFDGGIHAWPVASLFLSSTEEKRLQGLRTAVKEIRRRMLEWGTLNGDKV
;
A
#
# COMPACT_ATOMS: atom_id res chain seq x y z
N MET A 1 -14.40 -8.33 -8.73
CA MET A 1 -15.53 -8.39 -7.80
C MET A 1 -15.70 -7.01 -7.20
N ILE A 2 -16.91 -6.49 -7.07
CA ILE A 2 -17.15 -5.21 -6.38
C ILE A 2 -18.20 -5.46 -5.31
N LEU A 3 -17.88 -5.15 -4.06
CA LEU A 3 -18.79 -5.32 -2.93
C LEU A 3 -19.37 -3.96 -2.50
N GLY A 4 -20.46 -3.99 -1.74
CA GLY A 4 -21.10 -2.78 -1.19
C GLY A 4 -20.24 -2.12 -0.09
N PRO A 5 -20.70 -1.04 0.55
CA PRO A 5 -19.99 -0.48 1.70
C PRO A 5 -20.00 -1.45 2.90
N ILE A 6 -19.07 -1.27 3.84
CA ILE A 6 -19.15 -1.88 5.18
C ILE A 6 -20.39 -1.34 5.91
N THR A 7 -21.06 -2.21 6.66
CA THR A 7 -22.23 -1.89 7.48
C THR A 7 -21.99 -2.21 8.96
N LEU A 8 -22.86 -1.74 9.86
CA LEU A 8 -22.78 -2.11 11.29
C LEU A 8 -22.86 -3.63 11.53
N ILE A 9 -23.56 -4.37 10.67
CA ILE A 9 -23.60 -5.84 10.70
C ILE A 9 -22.21 -6.41 10.38
N ASP A 10 -21.54 -5.86 9.36
CA ASP A 10 -20.17 -6.26 9.01
C ASP A 10 -19.19 -5.93 10.14
N CYS A 11 -19.32 -4.78 10.82
CA CYS A 11 -18.53 -4.47 12.01
C CYS A 11 -18.75 -5.50 13.13
N GLY A 12 -20.01 -5.92 13.38
CA GLY A 12 -20.33 -6.95 14.35
C GLY A 12 -19.69 -8.31 14.00
N VAL A 13 -19.77 -8.74 12.75
CA VAL A 13 -19.15 -9.99 12.29
C VAL A 13 -17.62 -9.92 12.30
N PHE A 14 -17.03 -8.77 11.97
CA PHE A 14 -15.59 -8.55 12.11
C PHE A 14 -15.13 -8.75 13.56
N LEU A 15 -15.87 -8.21 14.54
CA LEU A 15 -15.58 -8.39 15.96
C LEU A 15 -15.67 -9.87 16.41
N ILE A 16 -16.59 -10.67 15.84
CA ILE A 16 -16.69 -12.11 16.11
C ILE A 16 -15.41 -12.86 15.68
N PHE A 17 -14.85 -12.52 14.52
CA PHE A 17 -13.58 -13.13 14.07
C PHE A 17 -12.36 -12.55 14.80
N LEU A 18 -12.38 -11.26 15.15
CA LEU A 18 -11.28 -10.57 15.80
C LEU A 18 -11.07 -10.98 17.27
N ALA A 19 -12.15 -11.04 18.07
CA ALA A 19 -12.02 -11.15 19.52
C ALA A 19 -11.28 -12.43 19.98
N PRO A 20 -11.50 -13.64 19.42
CA PRO A 20 -10.70 -14.82 19.75
C PRO A 20 -9.24 -14.67 19.33
N GLN A 21 -8.99 -14.06 18.16
CA GLN A 21 -7.64 -13.87 17.63
C GLN A 21 -6.82 -12.86 18.45
N LEU A 22 -7.46 -11.86 19.05
CA LEU A 22 -6.80 -10.93 19.98
C LEU A 22 -6.30 -11.67 21.22
N ILE A 23 -7.18 -12.47 21.85
CA ILE A 23 -6.83 -13.25 23.05
C ILE A 23 -5.69 -14.24 22.74
N TRP A 24 -5.75 -14.91 21.58
CA TRP A 24 -4.76 -15.93 21.18
C TRP A 24 -3.39 -15.34 20.79
N ASN A 25 -3.36 -14.29 19.97
CA ASN A 25 -2.11 -13.80 19.35
C ASN A 25 -1.53 -12.58 20.07
N ALA A 26 -2.35 -11.61 20.47
CA ALA A 26 -1.88 -10.46 21.27
C ALA A 26 -1.70 -10.85 22.74
N GLY A 27 -2.62 -11.66 23.27
CA GLY A 27 -2.66 -12.13 24.65
C GLY A 27 -3.79 -11.47 25.46
N PHE A 28 -4.39 -12.21 26.39
CA PHE A 28 -5.55 -11.76 27.18
C PHE A 28 -5.32 -10.41 27.88
N PHE A 29 -4.26 -10.28 28.70
CA PHE A 29 -4.00 -9.07 29.48
C PHE A 29 -3.72 -7.83 28.61
N LEU A 30 -2.95 -7.98 27.52
CA LEU A 30 -2.66 -6.89 26.59
C LEU A 30 -3.94 -6.43 25.88
N THR A 31 -4.78 -7.39 25.46
CA THR A 31 -6.09 -7.13 24.85
C THR A 31 -7.01 -6.39 25.82
N LEU A 32 -7.17 -6.90 27.05
CA LEU A 32 -8.01 -6.31 28.08
C LEU A 32 -7.56 -4.89 28.43
N PHE A 33 -6.25 -4.68 28.65
CA PHE A 33 -5.71 -3.36 28.98
C PHE A 33 -5.87 -2.36 27.84
N THR A 34 -5.71 -2.81 26.58
CA THR A 34 -5.95 -1.96 25.40
C THR A 34 -7.43 -1.58 25.28
N ALA A 35 -8.34 -2.53 25.49
CA ALA A 35 -9.78 -2.27 25.49
C ALA A 35 -10.20 -1.30 26.62
N LEU A 36 -9.70 -1.51 27.84
CA LEU A 36 -9.97 -0.63 28.98
C LEU A 36 -9.43 0.79 28.75
N LYS A 37 -8.24 0.93 28.15
CA LYS A 37 -7.69 2.24 27.73
C LYS A 37 -8.52 2.94 26.67
N ALA A 38 -9.22 2.20 25.81
CA ALA A 38 -10.11 2.76 24.80
C ALA A 38 -11.47 3.23 25.38
N LEU A 39 -11.89 2.76 26.56
CA LEU A 39 -13.21 3.10 27.11
C LEU A 39 -13.45 4.62 27.33
N PRO A 40 -12.52 5.41 27.91
CA PRO A 40 -12.73 6.86 28.05
C PRO A 40 -12.89 7.55 26.69
N PHE A 41 -12.17 7.09 25.66
CA PHE A 41 -12.35 7.58 24.30
C PHE A 41 -13.73 7.19 23.76
N LEU A 42 -14.04 5.90 23.72
CA LEU A 42 -15.27 5.36 23.10
C LEU A 42 -16.57 5.84 23.77
N LEU A 43 -16.56 6.05 25.09
CA LEU A 43 -17.77 6.36 25.87
C LEU A 43 -17.96 7.86 26.14
N ILE A 44 -16.90 8.68 26.08
CA ILE A 44 -16.96 10.09 26.46
C ILE A 44 -16.43 10.98 25.34
N GLN A 45 -15.15 10.82 24.97
CA GLN A 45 -14.50 11.72 24.02
C GLN A 45 -15.10 11.61 22.61
N LEU A 46 -15.27 10.40 22.09
CA LEU A 46 -15.79 10.14 20.75
C LEU A 46 -17.24 10.66 20.60
N PRO A 47 -18.21 10.35 21.48
CA PRO A 47 -19.54 10.95 21.39
C PRO A 47 -19.53 12.48 21.50
N TYR A 48 -18.71 13.05 22.39
CA TYR A 48 -18.60 14.50 22.55
C TYR A 48 -18.05 15.17 21.29
N GLU A 49 -16.85 14.78 20.84
CA GLU A 49 -16.20 15.33 19.64
C GLU A 49 -17.05 15.12 18.37
N PHE A 50 -17.68 13.95 18.24
CA PHE A 50 -18.57 13.67 17.11
C PHE A 50 -19.76 14.64 17.08
N VAL A 51 -20.37 14.92 18.23
CA VAL A 51 -21.49 15.87 18.31
C VAL A 51 -21.03 17.31 18.12
N THR A 52 -19.94 17.72 18.77
CA THR A 52 -19.43 19.10 18.66
C THR A 52 -19.01 19.42 17.25
N ASP A 53 -18.15 18.60 16.63
CA ASP A 53 -17.52 18.93 15.37
C ASP A 53 -18.49 18.85 14.20
N ARG A 54 -19.46 17.91 14.26
CA ARG A 54 -20.37 17.65 13.15
C ARG A 54 -21.64 18.49 13.19
N TYR A 55 -22.17 18.78 14.38
CA TYR A 55 -23.49 19.43 14.53
C TYR A 55 -23.45 20.80 15.22
N LEU A 56 -22.44 21.10 16.05
CA LEU A 56 -22.35 22.37 16.79
C LEU A 56 -21.31 23.33 16.18
N THR A 57 -20.28 22.83 15.52
CA THR A 57 -19.29 23.64 14.81
C THR A 57 -19.86 24.17 13.50
N HIS A 58 -19.79 25.49 13.31
CA HIS A 58 -20.22 26.16 12.09
C HIS A 58 -19.51 25.58 10.84
N PRO A 59 -20.21 25.35 9.69
CA PRO A 59 -19.66 24.64 8.53
C PRO A 59 -18.28 25.14 8.07
N SER A 60 -18.05 26.45 8.03
CA SER A 60 -16.75 27.05 7.65
C SER A 60 -15.58 26.76 8.60
N ARG A 61 -15.82 26.09 9.73
CA ARG A 61 -14.80 25.63 10.70
C ARG A 61 -14.75 24.11 10.84
N GLN A 62 -15.64 23.38 10.17
CA GLN A 62 -15.61 21.92 10.14
C GLN A 62 -14.46 21.42 9.27
N LEU A 63 -13.90 20.26 9.59
CA LEU A 63 -12.89 19.60 8.76
C LEU A 63 -13.50 19.25 7.39
N ALA A 64 -12.73 19.40 6.30
CA ALA A 64 -13.19 19.11 4.94
C ALA A 64 -13.74 17.67 4.79
N PHE A 65 -13.11 16.72 5.49
CA PHE A 65 -13.61 15.35 5.60
C PHE A 65 -14.98 15.28 6.30
N THR A 66 -15.14 15.90 7.48
CA THR A 66 -16.42 15.90 8.23
C THR A 66 -17.58 16.49 7.42
N GLN A 67 -17.33 17.54 6.63
CA GLN A 67 -18.32 18.19 5.76
C GLN A 67 -18.84 17.26 4.64
N THR A 68 -18.02 16.32 4.16
CA THR A 68 -18.30 15.51 2.96
C THR A 68 -18.56 14.03 3.25
N ALA A 69 -18.13 13.55 4.42
CA ALA A 69 -18.30 12.19 4.91
C ALA A 69 -19.72 11.93 5.45
N THR A 70 -20.18 10.70 5.33
CA THR A 70 -21.39 10.24 6.04
C THR A 70 -21.15 10.10 7.55
N VAL A 71 -22.24 10.02 8.33
CA VAL A 71 -22.21 9.76 9.79
C VAL A 71 -21.38 8.52 10.13
N PHE A 72 -21.49 7.46 9.32
CA PHE A 72 -20.73 6.22 9.51
C PHE A 72 -19.24 6.38 9.15
N GLU A 73 -18.94 7.02 8.02
CA GLU A 73 -17.56 7.29 7.57
C GLU A 73 -16.79 8.14 8.61
N ASP A 74 -17.39 9.21 9.13
CA ASP A 74 -16.82 10.09 10.17
C ASP A 74 -16.60 9.35 11.51
N PHE A 75 -17.58 8.55 11.94
CA PHE A 75 -17.44 7.71 13.15
C PHE A 75 -16.30 6.69 13.01
N VAL A 76 -16.21 5.98 11.89
CA VAL A 76 -15.16 4.96 11.67
C VAL A 76 -13.78 5.60 11.59
N ILE A 77 -13.61 6.72 10.87
CA ILE A 77 -12.30 7.39 10.77
C ILE A 77 -11.81 7.92 12.13
N ARG A 78 -12.70 8.41 13.01
CA ARG A 78 -12.33 8.78 14.39
C ARG A 78 -11.83 7.58 15.20
N CYS A 79 -12.52 6.43 15.10
CA CYS A 79 -12.07 5.18 15.71
C CYS A 79 -10.71 4.70 15.16
N VAL A 80 -10.50 4.79 13.84
CA VAL A 80 -9.24 4.43 13.19
C VAL A 80 -8.10 5.35 13.63
N ARG A 81 -8.31 6.68 13.69
CA ARG A 81 -7.32 7.64 14.21
C ARG A 81 -6.93 7.33 15.65
N TYR A 82 -7.92 7.07 16.53
CA TYR A 82 -7.62 6.68 17.92
C TYR A 82 -6.78 5.40 17.97
N ALA A 83 -7.14 4.39 17.15
CA ALA A 83 -6.40 3.13 17.08
C ALA A 83 -4.95 3.36 16.64
N PHE A 84 -4.68 4.06 15.53
CA PHE A 84 -3.31 4.34 15.08
C PHE A 84 -2.49 5.12 16.11
N ALA A 85 -3.09 6.07 16.83
CA ALA A 85 -2.38 6.86 17.84
C ALA A 85 -2.12 6.13 19.17
N ASN A 86 -2.95 5.16 19.57
CA ASN A 86 -2.96 4.61 20.95
C ASN A 86 -2.83 3.07 21.03
N MET A 87 -3.08 2.34 19.95
CA MET A 87 -3.08 0.87 19.96
C MET A 87 -1.65 0.33 19.84
N PRO A 88 -1.23 -0.61 20.70
CA PRO A 88 0.05 -1.30 20.54
C PRO A 88 0.13 -2.03 19.19
N ALA A 89 1.26 -1.94 18.49
CA ALA A 89 1.42 -2.57 17.17
C ALA A 89 1.12 -4.08 17.17
N LYS A 90 1.47 -4.80 18.25
CA LYS A 90 1.12 -6.22 18.43
C LYS A 90 -0.40 -6.49 18.40
N VAL A 91 -1.21 -5.54 18.90
CA VAL A 91 -2.68 -5.62 18.83
C VAL A 91 -3.14 -5.28 17.42
N GLY A 92 -2.63 -4.18 16.83
CA GLY A 92 -2.95 -3.76 15.46
C GLY A 92 -2.71 -4.85 14.42
N ARG A 93 -1.58 -5.57 14.50
CA ARG A 93 -1.26 -6.75 13.66
C ARG A 93 -2.40 -7.76 13.56
N VAL A 94 -3.12 -8.02 14.65
CA VAL A 94 -4.20 -9.02 14.68
C VAL A 94 -5.39 -8.60 13.83
N PHE A 95 -5.73 -7.30 13.79
CA PHE A 95 -6.84 -6.76 12.99
C PHE A 95 -6.66 -7.06 11.50
N PHE A 96 -5.43 -6.95 11.01
CA PHE A 96 -5.07 -7.18 9.61
C PHE A 96 -4.64 -8.63 9.33
N GLY A 97 -4.61 -9.50 10.34
CA GLY A 97 -4.09 -10.87 10.22
C GLY A 97 -5.00 -11.80 9.42
N LYS A 98 -4.38 -12.79 8.75
CA LYS A 98 -5.02 -13.82 7.91
C LYS A 98 -6.30 -14.42 8.50
N TYR A 99 -6.28 -14.77 9.79
CA TYR A 99 -7.37 -15.44 10.50
C TYR A 99 -8.56 -14.53 10.84
N VAL A 100 -8.41 -13.20 10.71
CA VAL A 100 -9.51 -12.23 10.81
C VAL A 100 -9.95 -11.82 9.40
N ALA A 101 -9.00 -11.47 8.54
CA ALA A 101 -9.24 -10.97 7.18
C ALA A 101 -9.96 -11.99 6.29
N LEU A 102 -9.47 -13.24 6.17
CA LEU A 102 -10.07 -14.21 5.23
C LEU A 102 -11.50 -14.64 5.60
N PRO A 103 -11.85 -14.93 6.87
CA PRO A 103 -13.23 -15.16 7.26
C PRO A 103 -14.13 -13.94 7.04
N PHE A 104 -13.61 -12.73 7.30
CA PHE A 104 -14.34 -11.49 7.05
C PHE A 104 -14.61 -11.26 5.55
N THR A 105 -13.62 -11.40 4.67
CA THR A 105 -13.82 -11.31 3.21
C THR A 105 -14.81 -12.38 2.71
N ARG A 106 -14.81 -13.60 3.30
CA ARG A 106 -15.81 -14.64 2.98
C ARG A 106 -17.22 -14.27 3.42
N TRP A 107 -17.39 -13.72 4.61
CA TRP A 107 -18.67 -13.16 5.07
C TRP A 107 -19.14 -12.05 4.11
N ARG A 108 -18.25 -11.12 3.78
CA ARG A 108 -18.49 -10.01 2.86
C ARG A 108 -18.91 -10.49 1.47
N MET A 109 -18.25 -11.51 0.92
CA MET A 109 -18.66 -12.17 -0.32
C MET A 109 -20.07 -12.77 -0.21
N LEU A 110 -20.33 -13.57 0.83
CA LEU A 110 -21.62 -14.24 1.06
C LEU A 110 -22.78 -13.22 1.17
N ARG A 111 -22.57 -12.11 1.89
CA ARG A 111 -23.55 -11.02 2.07
C ARG A 111 -23.97 -10.36 0.75
N HIS A 112 -23.16 -10.46 -0.30
CA HIS A 112 -23.44 -9.94 -1.64
C HIS A 112 -23.72 -11.05 -2.67
N GLY A 113 -24.09 -12.26 -2.21
CA GLY A 113 -24.50 -13.37 -3.08
C GLY A 113 -23.35 -14.24 -3.63
N TYR A 114 -22.09 -13.95 -3.30
CA TYR A 114 -20.94 -14.73 -3.76
C TYR A 114 -20.65 -15.91 -2.83
N VAL A 115 -21.19 -17.10 -3.17
CA VAL A 115 -20.91 -18.36 -2.44
C VAL A 115 -19.47 -18.85 -2.67
N ARG A 116 -18.87 -18.49 -3.81
CA ARG A 116 -17.46 -18.73 -4.15
C ARG A 116 -16.87 -17.43 -4.70
N SER A 117 -15.55 -17.25 -4.57
CA SER A 117 -14.90 -16.09 -5.18
C SER A 117 -15.00 -16.17 -6.72
N PRO A 118 -15.36 -15.07 -7.40
CA PRO A 118 -15.49 -15.04 -8.86
C PRO A 118 -14.15 -14.89 -9.59
N VAL A 119 -13.03 -14.85 -8.86
CA VAL A 119 -11.66 -14.78 -9.40
C VAL A 119 -10.83 -15.83 -8.69
N HIS A 120 -9.95 -16.55 -9.42
CA HIS A 120 -9.09 -17.53 -8.77
C HIS A 120 -8.06 -16.79 -7.91
N TYR A 121 -7.99 -17.13 -6.62
CA TYR A 121 -6.91 -16.64 -5.76
C TYR A 121 -6.28 -17.78 -4.97
N ARG A 122 -4.96 -17.74 -4.85
CA ARG A 122 -4.18 -18.78 -4.16
C ARG A 122 -2.90 -18.19 -3.55
N GLU A 123 -2.64 -18.62 -2.33
CA GLU A 123 -1.40 -18.36 -1.59
C GLU A 123 -0.28 -19.27 -2.11
N TYR A 124 0.92 -18.71 -2.25
CA TYR A 124 2.14 -19.41 -2.61
C TYR A 124 3.26 -19.05 -1.63
N GLU A 125 4.07 -20.04 -1.29
CA GLU A 125 5.37 -19.81 -0.65
C GLU A 125 6.39 -19.60 -1.78
N ILE A 126 7.20 -18.55 -1.66
CA ILE A 126 8.11 -18.08 -2.70
C ILE A 126 9.50 -17.80 -2.10
N GLY A 127 10.51 -17.79 -2.98
CA GLY A 127 11.91 -17.64 -2.59
C GLY A 127 12.69 -18.94 -2.54
N GLN A 128 14.01 -18.79 -2.42
CA GLN A 128 15.00 -19.87 -2.37
C GLN A 128 16.10 -19.46 -1.37
N GLY A 129 16.68 -20.44 -0.67
CA GLY A 129 17.69 -20.18 0.35
C GLY A 129 17.16 -19.37 1.54
N ALA A 130 17.88 -18.34 1.96
CA ALA A 130 17.63 -17.59 3.19
C ALA A 130 16.42 -16.63 3.14
N ILE A 131 16.02 -16.20 1.93
CA ILE A 131 14.86 -15.33 1.73
C ILE A 131 13.70 -16.19 1.23
N GLN A 132 12.78 -16.48 2.14
CA GLN A 132 11.51 -17.15 1.88
C GLN A 132 10.39 -16.28 2.42
N THR A 133 9.33 -16.13 1.64
CA THR A 133 8.19 -15.28 1.99
C THR A 133 6.92 -15.84 1.33
N LYS A 134 5.80 -15.15 1.47
CA LYS A 134 4.51 -15.58 0.94
C LYS A 134 3.92 -14.52 0.02
N GLY A 135 2.96 -14.92 -0.78
CA GLY A 135 2.13 -13.98 -1.52
C GLY A 135 0.90 -14.64 -2.11
N THR A 136 -0.11 -13.82 -2.39
CA THR A 136 -1.37 -14.25 -2.95
C THR A 136 -1.46 -13.83 -4.41
N TRP A 137 -1.54 -14.79 -5.32
CA TRP A 137 -1.95 -14.54 -6.70
C TRP A 137 -3.47 -14.40 -6.77
N ILE A 138 -3.93 -13.46 -7.59
CA ILE A 138 -5.32 -13.24 -7.99
C ILE A 138 -5.31 -13.22 -9.53
N MET A 139 -5.88 -14.25 -10.16
CA MET A 139 -5.76 -14.52 -11.59
C MET A 139 -7.14 -14.65 -12.25
N HIS A 140 -7.28 -14.09 -13.46
CA HIS A 140 -8.50 -14.25 -14.24
C HIS A 140 -8.61 -15.66 -14.84
N GLN A 141 -7.54 -16.11 -15.52
CA GLN A 141 -7.40 -17.42 -16.15
C GLN A 141 -6.04 -18.03 -15.74
N PRO A 142 -5.95 -18.74 -14.60
CA PRO A 142 -4.68 -19.25 -14.05
C PRO A 142 -4.00 -20.31 -14.94
N GLU A 143 -4.74 -20.94 -15.85
CA GLU A 143 -4.24 -21.90 -16.84
C GLU A 143 -3.51 -21.24 -18.03
N HIS A 144 -3.63 -19.93 -18.20
CA HIS A 144 -2.94 -19.15 -19.24
C HIS A 144 -1.96 -18.15 -18.63
N PRO A 145 -0.80 -17.86 -19.27
CA PRO A 145 0.06 -16.77 -18.84
C PRO A 145 -0.69 -15.42 -18.82
N PRO A 146 -0.44 -14.55 -17.83
CA PRO A 146 -1.08 -13.25 -17.77
C PRO A 146 -0.57 -12.32 -18.87
N ASP A 147 -1.45 -11.48 -19.43
CA ASP A 147 -1.08 -10.43 -20.37
C ASP A 147 -0.65 -9.13 -19.67
N PHE A 148 -1.00 -8.98 -18.39
CA PHE A 148 -0.60 -7.91 -17.49
C PHE A 148 -0.49 -8.42 -16.06
N VAL A 149 0.52 -7.95 -15.30
CA VAL A 149 0.62 -8.21 -13.86
C VAL A 149 0.74 -6.92 -13.07
N LEU A 150 -0.12 -6.74 -12.07
CA LEU A 150 0.11 -5.80 -10.98
C LEU A 150 0.86 -6.52 -9.85
N TYR A 151 2.11 -6.16 -9.61
CA TYR A 151 2.83 -6.59 -8.41
C TYR A 151 2.55 -5.60 -7.28
N TYR A 152 1.90 -6.05 -6.20
CA TYR A 152 1.42 -5.20 -5.12
C TYR A 152 2.08 -5.50 -3.78
N VAL A 153 2.58 -4.47 -3.10
CA VAL A 153 3.13 -4.55 -1.74
C VAL A 153 2.30 -3.64 -0.81
N HIS A 154 1.75 -4.22 0.26
CA HIS A 154 0.77 -3.53 1.09
C HIS A 154 1.37 -2.52 2.09
N GLY A 155 0.55 -1.57 2.53
CA GLY A 155 0.84 -0.63 3.60
C GLY A 155 0.70 -1.22 5.01
N GLY A 156 0.58 -0.34 6.00
CA GLY A 156 0.58 -0.71 7.43
C GLY A 156 1.89 -0.41 8.16
N GLY A 157 2.68 0.55 7.67
CA GLY A 157 3.82 1.10 8.41
C GLY A 157 4.93 0.07 8.71
N PHE A 158 5.10 -0.97 7.90
CA PHE A 158 5.97 -2.15 8.13
C PHE A 158 5.61 -3.03 9.35
N LEU A 159 4.83 -2.53 10.31
CA LEU A 159 4.48 -3.23 11.54
C LEU A 159 3.19 -4.05 11.43
N MET A 160 2.27 -3.69 10.54
CA MET A 160 0.96 -4.32 10.35
C MET A 160 0.56 -4.35 8.86
N GLY A 161 -0.67 -4.82 8.56
CA GLY A 161 -1.13 -5.09 7.20
C GLY A 161 -1.01 -6.58 6.84
N SER A 162 -1.62 -6.99 5.73
CA SER A 162 -1.40 -8.29 5.07
C SER A 162 -2.00 -8.29 3.66
N SER A 163 -1.47 -9.14 2.77
CA SER A 163 -2.08 -9.45 1.46
C SER A 163 -3.54 -9.94 1.59
N TYR A 164 -3.89 -10.57 2.72
CA TYR A 164 -5.25 -11.06 3.00
C TYR A 164 -6.23 -9.93 3.32
N PHE A 165 -5.81 -8.89 4.04
CA PHE A 165 -6.65 -7.71 4.31
C PHE A 165 -6.92 -6.94 3.03
N TYR A 166 -5.90 -6.78 2.18
CA TYR A 166 -6.04 -6.11 0.88
C TYR A 166 -6.77 -6.97 -0.17
N LEU A 167 -7.19 -8.20 0.12
CA LEU A 167 -7.78 -9.12 -0.86
C LEU A 167 -9.06 -8.57 -1.52
N GLU A 168 -9.97 -7.94 -0.76
CA GLU A 168 -11.19 -7.29 -1.31
C GLU A 168 -10.81 -6.11 -2.23
N PHE A 169 -9.80 -5.34 -1.86
CA PHE A 169 -9.27 -4.22 -2.63
C PHE A 169 -8.60 -4.65 -3.94
N LEU A 170 -7.75 -5.67 -3.89
CA LEU A 170 -7.10 -6.22 -5.07
C LEU A 170 -8.10 -6.96 -6.00
N MET A 171 -9.14 -7.61 -5.46
CA MET A 171 -10.22 -8.19 -6.28
C MET A 171 -11.12 -7.14 -6.97
N ALA A 172 -11.21 -5.93 -6.41
CA ALA A 172 -11.86 -4.79 -7.07
C ALA A 172 -10.96 -4.22 -8.18
N TRP A 173 -9.67 -4.02 -7.90
CA TRP A 173 -8.67 -3.57 -8.88
C TRP A 173 -8.56 -4.53 -10.06
N HIS A 174 -8.45 -5.83 -9.79
CA HIS A 174 -8.40 -6.90 -10.80
C HIS A 174 -9.57 -6.83 -11.79
N HIS A 175 -10.79 -6.64 -11.27
CA HIS A 175 -11.99 -6.55 -12.09
C HIS A 175 -12.05 -5.27 -12.91
N LEU A 176 -11.57 -4.15 -12.37
CA LEU A 176 -11.45 -2.90 -13.13
C LEU A 176 -10.39 -3.04 -14.25
N LEU A 177 -9.31 -3.79 -14.06
CA LEU A 177 -8.34 -4.10 -15.12
C LEU A 177 -8.99 -4.92 -16.25
N VAL A 178 -9.80 -5.93 -15.93
CA VAL A 178 -10.58 -6.68 -16.94
C VAL A 178 -11.52 -5.73 -17.70
N GLN A 179 -12.26 -4.86 -17.00
CA GLN A 179 -13.12 -3.85 -17.64
C GLN A 179 -12.34 -2.84 -18.49
N ALA A 180 -11.10 -2.54 -18.14
CA ALA A 180 -10.22 -1.66 -18.91
C ALA A 180 -9.61 -2.32 -20.16
N GLY A 181 -9.89 -3.61 -20.42
CA GLY A 181 -9.52 -4.30 -21.66
C GLY A 181 -8.28 -5.19 -21.59
N PHE A 182 -7.71 -5.40 -20.40
CA PHE A 182 -6.73 -6.47 -20.21
C PHE A 182 -7.44 -7.83 -20.27
N LYS A 183 -6.91 -8.78 -21.05
CA LYS A 183 -7.59 -10.04 -21.37
C LYS A 183 -7.40 -11.10 -20.28
N ASN A 184 -6.22 -11.16 -19.67
CA ASN A 184 -5.90 -12.04 -18.55
C ASN A 184 -5.02 -11.30 -17.52
N PRO A 185 -5.51 -10.21 -16.91
CA PRO A 185 -4.76 -9.52 -15.87
C PRO A 185 -4.64 -10.43 -14.65
N ALA A 186 -3.49 -10.36 -14.00
CA ALA A 186 -3.25 -10.96 -12.70
C ALA A 186 -2.69 -9.93 -11.72
N ILE A 187 -2.87 -10.20 -10.43
CA ILE A 187 -2.27 -9.43 -9.34
C ILE A 187 -1.52 -10.39 -8.44
N PHE A 188 -0.30 -10.03 -8.03
CA PHE A 188 0.43 -10.74 -6.98
C PHE A 188 0.61 -9.80 -5.79
N GLY A 189 -0.10 -10.08 -4.69
CA GLY A 189 0.05 -9.36 -3.42
C GLY A 189 1.11 -10.03 -2.54
N LEU A 190 2.21 -9.33 -2.25
CA LEU A 190 3.25 -9.80 -1.34
C LEU A 190 2.75 -9.86 0.11
N GLU A 191 3.11 -10.90 0.85
CA GLU A 191 2.93 -11.04 2.29
C GLU A 191 4.31 -10.98 2.95
N TYR A 192 4.86 -9.77 3.10
CA TYR A 192 6.20 -9.58 3.65
C TYR A 192 6.22 -9.68 5.18
N THR A 193 7.39 -9.99 5.72
CA THR A 193 7.59 -10.17 7.16
C THR A 193 7.49 -8.82 7.89
N LEU A 194 6.66 -8.75 8.92
CA LEU A 194 6.39 -7.51 9.66
C LEU A 194 7.41 -7.28 10.79
N VAL A 195 7.59 -6.02 11.20
CA VAL A 195 8.82 -5.52 11.87
C VAL A 195 9.40 -6.23 13.12
N PRO A 196 8.76 -6.38 14.29
CA PRO A 196 9.41 -7.06 15.42
C PRO A 196 9.67 -8.58 15.25
N ASP A 197 9.39 -9.16 14.08
CA ASP A 197 9.83 -10.51 13.69
C ASP A 197 11.08 -10.45 12.78
N GLN A 198 11.15 -9.47 11.86
CA GLN A 198 12.31 -9.13 11.04
C GLN A 198 12.32 -7.64 10.68
N VAL A 199 13.50 -7.01 10.66
CA VAL A 199 13.70 -5.59 10.34
C VAL A 199 14.37 -5.42 8.96
N TYR A 200 14.56 -4.18 8.51
CA TYR A 200 15.36 -3.87 7.32
C TYR A 200 16.72 -4.60 7.40
N PRO A 201 17.18 -5.27 6.32
CA PRO A 201 16.68 -5.20 4.95
C PRO A 201 15.62 -6.23 4.54
N ARG A 202 15.11 -7.07 5.45
CA ARG A 202 14.31 -8.25 5.10
C ARG A 202 13.18 -7.95 4.12
N GLN A 203 12.39 -6.92 4.38
CA GLN A 203 11.22 -6.57 3.59
C GLN A 203 11.56 -6.14 2.15
N VAL A 204 12.72 -5.49 1.94
CA VAL A 204 13.18 -5.10 0.59
C VAL A 204 13.67 -6.34 -0.18
N LEU A 205 14.34 -7.27 0.50
CA LEU A 205 14.76 -8.55 -0.10
C LEU A 205 13.56 -9.43 -0.46
N GLU A 206 12.52 -9.46 0.38
CA GLU A 206 11.26 -10.14 0.10
C GLU A 206 10.47 -9.46 -1.03
N ALA A 207 10.56 -8.13 -1.18
CA ALA A 207 10.00 -7.41 -2.32
C ALA A 207 10.73 -7.76 -3.64
N LEU A 208 12.06 -7.82 -3.61
CA LEU A 208 12.85 -8.29 -4.75
C LEU A 208 12.51 -9.74 -5.15
N GLU A 209 12.32 -10.64 -4.18
CA GLU A 209 11.94 -12.02 -4.49
C GLU A 209 10.49 -12.17 -4.98
N GLY A 210 9.56 -11.37 -4.44
CA GLY A 210 8.20 -11.30 -4.96
C GLY A 210 8.17 -10.82 -6.42
N TYR A 211 8.99 -9.82 -6.76
CA TYR A 211 9.16 -9.38 -8.14
C TYR A 211 9.83 -10.44 -9.02
N ARG A 212 10.88 -11.13 -8.54
CA ARG A 212 11.50 -12.28 -9.21
C ARG A 212 10.47 -13.39 -9.47
N HIS A 213 9.59 -13.67 -8.52
CA HIS A 213 8.51 -14.65 -8.68
C HIS A 213 7.50 -14.21 -9.76
N VAL A 214 7.09 -12.95 -9.77
CA VAL A 214 6.25 -12.38 -10.85
C VAL A 214 6.91 -12.55 -12.20
N LEU A 215 8.19 -12.20 -12.35
CA LEU A 215 8.94 -12.36 -13.61
C LEU A 215 9.06 -13.81 -14.07
N LYS A 216 9.23 -14.78 -13.15
CA LYS A 216 9.19 -16.23 -13.48
C LYS A 216 7.85 -16.66 -14.12
N VAL A 217 6.73 -16.03 -13.71
CA VAL A 217 5.39 -16.32 -14.23
C VAL A 217 5.08 -15.58 -15.53
N VAL A 218 5.27 -14.25 -15.58
CA VAL A 218 4.91 -13.44 -16.75
C VAL A 218 5.96 -13.48 -17.88
N LYS A 219 7.22 -13.80 -17.54
CA LYS A 219 8.40 -13.89 -18.44
C LYS A 219 8.76 -12.62 -19.22
N ASP A 220 8.12 -11.49 -18.89
CA ASP A 220 8.23 -10.24 -19.62
C ASP A 220 7.94 -9.07 -18.67
N ALA A 221 8.98 -8.31 -18.32
CA ALA A 221 8.87 -7.16 -17.42
C ALA A 221 8.06 -5.99 -18.01
N SER A 222 7.92 -5.94 -19.34
CA SER A 222 7.13 -4.90 -20.01
C SER A 222 5.63 -5.02 -19.76
N LYS A 223 5.18 -6.15 -19.19
CA LYS A 223 3.80 -6.41 -18.75
C LYS A 223 3.56 -6.15 -17.27
N VAL A 224 4.60 -5.78 -16.50
CA VAL A 224 4.49 -5.60 -15.04
C VAL A 224 4.33 -4.13 -14.68
N CYS A 225 3.27 -3.82 -13.94
CA CYS A 225 3.16 -2.61 -13.14
C CYS A 225 3.48 -2.96 -11.69
N VAL A 226 4.38 -2.20 -11.04
CA VAL A 226 4.63 -2.33 -9.60
C VAL A 226 3.81 -1.30 -8.82
N SER A 227 3.32 -1.69 -7.66
CA SER A 227 2.39 -0.89 -6.88
C SER A 227 2.48 -1.18 -5.40
N GLY A 228 2.13 -0.19 -4.60
CA GLY A 228 2.01 -0.34 -3.16
C GLY A 228 1.48 0.93 -2.53
N ASP A 229 0.95 0.79 -1.32
CA ASP A 229 0.45 1.92 -0.54
C ASP A 229 1.31 2.18 0.70
N SER A 230 1.44 3.44 1.13
CA SER A 230 2.12 3.78 2.38
C SER A 230 3.55 3.20 2.46
N ALA A 231 3.84 2.42 3.50
CA ALA A 231 5.08 1.65 3.67
C ALA A 231 5.36 0.65 2.54
N GLY A 232 4.34 0.06 1.93
CA GLY A 232 4.50 -0.79 0.74
C GLY A 232 4.95 0.02 -0.48
N GLY A 233 4.50 1.28 -0.56
CA GLY A 233 5.04 2.26 -1.50
C GLY A 233 6.53 2.56 -1.27
N SER A 234 6.97 2.64 -0.01
CA SER A 234 8.40 2.72 0.34
C SER A 234 9.15 1.49 -0.17
N LEU A 235 8.65 0.28 0.11
CA LEU A 235 9.31 -0.97 -0.31
C LEU A 235 9.43 -1.08 -1.84
N ILE A 236 8.43 -0.62 -2.60
CA ILE A 236 8.53 -0.55 -4.07
C ILE A 236 9.61 0.44 -4.51
N LEU A 237 9.71 1.62 -3.88
CA LEU A 237 10.75 2.60 -4.21
C LEU A 237 12.16 2.11 -3.83
N SER A 238 12.32 1.50 -2.65
CA SER A 238 13.56 0.83 -2.23
C SER A 238 13.96 -0.28 -3.21
N MET A 239 13.01 -1.14 -3.60
CA MET A 239 13.23 -2.20 -4.59
C MET A 239 13.68 -1.62 -5.95
N LEU A 240 13.03 -0.56 -6.44
CA LEU A 240 13.41 0.10 -7.70
C LEU A 240 14.83 0.69 -7.62
N LEU A 241 15.21 1.33 -6.51
CA LEU A 241 16.58 1.81 -6.30
C LEU A 241 17.60 0.68 -6.36
N GLU A 242 17.31 -0.48 -5.76
CA GLU A 242 18.18 -1.65 -5.82
C GLU A 242 18.29 -2.23 -7.25
N LEU A 243 17.20 -2.25 -8.02
CA LEU A 243 17.26 -2.63 -9.45
C LEU A 243 18.11 -1.63 -10.27
N GLY A 244 17.97 -0.34 -10.00
CA GLY A 244 18.80 0.70 -10.63
C GLY A 244 20.27 0.60 -10.26
N ALA A 245 20.59 0.23 -9.02
CA ALA A 245 21.95 -0.01 -8.57
C ALA A 245 22.57 -1.25 -9.24
N GLN A 246 21.80 -2.33 -9.39
CA GLN A 246 22.21 -3.54 -10.12
C GLN A 246 22.49 -3.26 -11.60
N ALA A 247 21.67 -2.44 -12.27
CA ALA A 247 21.93 -2.03 -13.64
C ALA A 247 23.20 -1.16 -13.75
N ALA A 248 23.32 -0.13 -12.89
CA ALA A 248 24.44 0.82 -12.91
C ALA A 248 25.79 0.20 -12.47
N SER A 249 25.79 -0.93 -11.75
CA SER A 249 27.02 -1.64 -11.39
C SER A 249 27.61 -2.42 -12.56
N GLN A 250 26.79 -2.94 -13.48
CA GLN A 250 27.26 -3.62 -14.69
C GLN A 250 27.94 -2.66 -15.68
N ASP A 251 27.46 -1.41 -15.76
CA ASP A 251 28.07 -0.37 -16.60
C ASP A 251 29.44 0.13 -16.09
N LYS A 252 29.77 -0.08 -14.81
CA LYS A 252 30.92 0.55 -14.12
C LYS A 252 32.11 -0.39 -13.91
N ASN A 253 32.47 -1.17 -14.93
CA ASN A 253 33.58 -2.14 -14.95
C ASN A 253 33.26 -3.42 -14.12
N GLY A 254 33.96 -4.55 -14.25
CA GLY A 254 35.34 -4.76 -14.75
C GLY A 254 36.43 -4.36 -13.74
N VAL A 255 36.06 -3.59 -12.71
CA VAL A 255 36.88 -2.95 -11.67
C VAL A 255 35.92 -2.54 -10.55
N ASN A 256 36.28 -2.80 -9.30
CA ASN A 256 35.45 -2.47 -8.14
C ASN A 256 35.17 -0.95 -8.05
N ALA A 257 33.90 -0.60 -7.82
CA ALA A 257 33.49 0.78 -7.51
C ALA A 257 32.68 0.80 -6.20
N ASP A 258 33.19 1.50 -5.19
CA ASP A 258 32.66 1.55 -3.82
C ASP A 258 31.35 2.37 -3.66
N THR A 259 30.37 2.12 -4.53
CA THR A 259 28.97 2.51 -4.31
C THR A 259 28.19 1.30 -3.85
N GLN A 260 28.40 0.89 -2.60
CA GLN A 260 27.69 -0.22 -1.97
C GLN A 260 26.21 0.12 -1.75
N GLY A 261 25.34 -0.38 -2.62
CA GLY A 261 23.97 -0.71 -2.22
C GLY A 261 24.06 -1.77 -1.12
N GLY A 262 23.44 -1.52 0.04
CA GLY A 262 23.72 -2.23 1.29
C GLY A 262 23.25 -3.69 1.38
N LEU A 263 23.03 -4.36 0.25
CA LEU A 263 22.42 -5.70 0.13
C LEU A 263 23.33 -6.73 -0.59
N ALA A 264 24.62 -6.41 -0.77
CA ALA A 264 25.55 -7.09 -1.68
C ALA A 264 25.75 -8.61 -1.48
N ASP A 265 25.39 -9.17 -0.32
CA ASP A 265 25.61 -10.59 0.02
C ASP A 265 24.47 -11.55 -0.41
N PHE A 266 23.39 -11.03 -1.04
CA PHE A 266 22.27 -11.86 -1.52
C PHE A 266 22.32 -12.07 -3.03
N ASP A 267 21.87 -13.25 -3.49
CA ASP A 267 21.68 -13.55 -4.92
C ASP A 267 20.66 -12.57 -5.53
N THR A 268 21.22 -11.52 -6.12
CA THR A 268 20.55 -10.42 -6.79
C THR A 268 20.78 -10.55 -8.29
N SER A 269 20.54 -11.76 -8.81
CA SER A 269 20.39 -12.04 -10.26
C SER A 269 19.67 -10.87 -10.96
N HIS A 270 20.36 -10.14 -11.84
CA HIS A 270 19.86 -8.87 -12.42
C HIS A 270 18.41 -8.99 -12.91
N LEU A 271 17.48 -8.29 -12.23
CA LEU A 271 16.08 -8.27 -12.61
C LEU A 271 15.80 -7.02 -13.46
N PRO A 272 15.22 -7.16 -14.67
CA PRO A 272 14.83 -6.01 -15.48
C PRO A 272 13.79 -5.15 -14.76
N LEU A 273 13.85 -3.83 -14.95
CA LEU A 273 12.85 -2.90 -14.41
C LEU A 273 11.43 -3.23 -14.90
N PRO A 274 10.40 -3.00 -14.07
CA PRO A 274 9.01 -3.10 -14.49
C PRO A 274 8.65 -1.99 -15.49
N ARG A 275 7.51 -2.13 -16.16
CA ARG A 275 7.06 -1.16 -17.17
C ARG A 275 6.72 0.20 -16.57
N MET A 276 6.04 0.21 -15.44
CA MET A 276 5.58 1.41 -14.73
C MET A 276 5.43 1.17 -13.22
N ALA A 277 5.37 2.26 -12.44
CA ALA A 277 4.98 2.22 -11.03
C ALA A 277 3.68 3.01 -10.78
N THR A 278 2.75 2.45 -9.99
CA THR A 278 1.54 3.14 -9.51
C THR A 278 1.45 3.05 -7.99
N LEU A 279 1.68 4.17 -7.31
CA LEU A 279 1.79 4.25 -5.85
C LEU A 279 0.56 4.95 -5.25
N ILE A 280 0.18 4.56 -4.03
CA ILE A 280 -0.93 5.16 -3.27
C ILE A 280 -0.37 5.72 -1.95
N SER A 281 -0.38 7.04 -1.77
CA SER A 281 0.12 7.69 -0.55
C SER A 281 1.49 7.14 -0.07
N PRO A 282 2.52 7.03 -0.95
CA PRO A 282 3.76 6.34 -0.61
C PRO A 282 4.55 7.09 0.46
N TRP A 283 5.04 6.37 1.46
CA TRP A 283 5.88 6.93 2.50
C TRP A 283 7.34 7.01 2.02
N ILE A 284 7.64 8.03 1.21
CA ILE A 284 8.91 8.14 0.46
C ILE A 284 10.12 8.31 1.38
N THR A 285 10.07 9.25 2.32
CA THR A 285 11.14 9.48 3.28
C THR A 285 10.73 9.01 4.67
N LEU A 286 11.47 8.09 5.30
CA LEU A 286 11.08 7.54 6.61
C LEU A 286 10.93 8.63 7.69
N MET A 287 11.90 9.54 7.77
CA MET A 287 11.88 10.68 8.70
C MET A 287 12.09 12.01 7.97
N SER A 288 11.04 12.53 7.33
CA SER A 288 11.07 13.86 6.71
C SER A 288 10.70 15.01 7.67
N ASN A 289 11.37 16.15 7.50
CA ASN A 289 10.92 17.41 8.08
C ASN A 289 9.63 17.93 7.44
N LEU A 290 9.32 17.50 6.20
CA LEU A 290 8.11 17.84 5.47
C LEU A 290 6.83 17.19 6.05
N HIS A 291 6.97 16.11 6.83
CA HIS A 291 5.83 15.49 7.50
C HIS A 291 5.21 16.47 8.51
N TYR A 292 3.89 16.56 8.52
CA TYR A 292 3.11 17.39 9.44
C TYR A 292 1.93 16.60 9.97
N ASN A 293 1.36 16.99 11.11
CA ASN A 293 0.12 16.40 11.60
C ASN A 293 -1.08 17.20 11.06
N SER A 294 -1.87 16.61 10.16
CA SER A 294 -3.18 17.15 9.81
C SER A 294 -4.20 16.87 10.92
N LYS A 295 -5.25 17.69 10.98
CA LYS A 295 -6.45 17.42 11.79
C LYS A 295 -7.45 16.49 11.09
N SER A 296 -7.26 16.22 9.81
CA SER A 296 -8.15 15.42 8.95
C SER A 296 -7.63 13.99 8.78
N ASP A 297 -6.32 13.79 8.67
CA ASP A 297 -5.70 12.47 8.53
C ASP A 297 -5.81 11.59 9.80
N PHE A 298 -5.59 10.29 9.67
CA PHE A 298 -5.53 9.34 10.81
C PHE A 298 -4.11 8.96 11.22
N LEU A 299 -3.09 9.34 10.44
CA LEU A 299 -1.69 9.15 10.79
C LEU A 299 -1.15 10.28 11.70
N ASP A 300 -0.20 9.93 12.56
CA ASP A 300 0.56 10.87 13.39
C ASP A 300 2.06 10.73 13.11
N LYS A 301 2.73 11.87 12.90
CA LYS A 301 4.16 11.96 12.60
C LYS A 301 5.03 11.26 13.64
N ARG A 302 4.72 11.39 14.94
CA ARG A 302 5.55 10.81 16.01
C ARG A 302 5.42 9.30 16.05
N THR A 303 4.24 8.76 15.79
CA THR A 303 3.98 7.33 15.67
C THR A 303 4.66 6.75 14.43
N LEU A 304 4.56 7.43 13.27
CA LEU A 304 5.29 7.04 12.06
C LEU A 304 6.81 7.03 12.27
N TRP A 305 7.37 8.04 12.94
CA TRP A 305 8.79 8.06 13.25
C TRP A 305 9.24 6.90 14.16
N LYS A 306 8.39 6.43 15.10
CA LYS A 306 8.67 5.19 15.86
C LYS A 306 8.64 3.97 14.94
N TYR A 307 7.66 3.85 14.06
CA TYR A 307 7.58 2.74 13.11
C TYR A 307 8.81 2.69 12.19
N ALA A 308 9.32 3.84 11.76
CA ALA A 308 10.58 3.95 11.01
C ALA A 308 11.80 3.50 11.83
N GLN A 309 11.86 3.85 13.12
CA GLN A 309 12.93 3.41 14.03
C GLN A 309 12.89 1.91 14.28
N GLU A 310 11.71 1.33 14.51
CA GLU A 310 11.55 -0.11 14.65
C GLU A 310 11.87 -0.85 13.33
N TYR A 311 11.56 -0.28 12.17
CA TYR A 311 11.83 -0.87 10.84
C TYR A 311 13.29 -0.82 10.42
N ALA A 312 13.93 0.37 10.47
CA ALA A 312 15.25 0.59 9.88
C ALA A 312 16.38 0.62 10.91
N GLY A 313 16.07 0.84 12.20
CA GLY A 313 17.07 1.14 13.22
C GLY A 313 17.79 2.47 12.99
N GLU A 314 18.55 2.92 13.98
CA GLU A 314 19.21 4.24 13.97
C GLU A 314 20.21 4.40 12.81
N ASN A 315 20.85 3.31 12.38
CA ASN A 315 21.87 3.34 11.33
C ASN A 315 21.30 3.51 9.91
N MET A 316 20.14 2.89 9.60
CA MET A 316 19.59 2.90 8.25
C MET A 316 18.39 3.84 8.05
N ILE A 317 17.80 4.39 9.12
CA ILE A 317 16.60 5.26 9.03
C ILE A 317 16.79 6.52 8.18
N GLN A 318 18.04 6.99 8.01
CA GLN A 318 18.38 8.10 7.11
C GLN A 318 19.06 7.66 5.81
N GLN A 319 19.33 6.37 5.62
CA GLN A 319 20.08 5.86 4.47
C GLN A 319 19.16 5.32 3.37
N GLN A 320 19.59 5.47 2.12
CA GLN A 320 19.06 4.64 1.03
C GLN A 320 19.61 3.20 1.18
N PRO A 321 18.90 2.17 0.70
CA PRO A 321 17.53 2.20 0.14
C PRO A 321 16.42 2.24 1.20
N ALA A 322 16.73 2.09 2.50
CA ALA A 322 15.74 1.96 3.58
C ALA A 322 14.77 3.15 3.69
N SER A 323 15.29 4.36 3.50
CA SER A 323 14.54 5.61 3.33
C SER A 323 14.76 6.13 1.90
N PRO A 324 13.98 5.68 0.90
CA PRO A 324 14.29 5.93 -0.51
C PRO A 324 14.28 7.43 -0.87
N GLY A 325 13.47 8.26 -0.21
CA GLY A 325 13.46 9.72 -0.39
C GLY A 325 14.78 10.44 -0.06
N ASN A 326 15.67 9.80 0.71
CA ASN A 326 17.00 10.33 1.00
C ASN A 326 18.03 10.01 -0.11
N CYS A 327 17.65 9.28 -1.17
CA CYS A 327 18.47 9.14 -2.36
C CYS A 327 18.63 10.50 -3.08
N VAL A 328 19.86 11.01 -3.09
CA VAL A 328 20.27 12.25 -3.78
C VAL A 328 21.06 11.99 -5.07
N ASP A 329 21.23 10.72 -5.47
CA ASP A 329 21.90 10.37 -6.73
C ASP A 329 20.90 10.39 -7.89
N ASP A 330 20.87 11.51 -8.62
CA ASP A 330 20.07 11.70 -9.82
C ASP A 330 20.35 10.65 -10.93
N LYS A 331 21.53 10.00 -10.94
CA LYS A 331 21.83 8.92 -11.91
C LYS A 331 21.20 7.63 -11.45
N LEU A 332 21.30 7.31 -10.16
CA LEU A 332 20.63 6.14 -9.57
C LEU A 332 19.11 6.24 -9.74
N TRP A 333 18.51 7.41 -9.48
CA TRP A 333 17.07 7.60 -9.70
C TRP A 333 16.66 7.40 -11.15
N ARG A 334 17.45 7.85 -12.13
CA ARG A 334 17.18 7.55 -13.55
C ARG A 334 17.30 6.06 -13.85
N ALA A 335 18.35 5.40 -13.37
CA ALA A 335 18.57 3.96 -13.54
C ALA A 335 17.52 3.10 -12.82
N ALA A 336 16.88 3.62 -11.77
CA ALA A 336 15.80 2.99 -11.02
C ALA A 336 14.39 3.23 -11.62
N SER A 337 14.26 4.15 -12.57
CA SER A 337 12.96 4.63 -13.05
C SER A 337 12.37 3.73 -14.15
N PRO A 338 11.14 3.20 -14.00
CA PRO A 338 10.45 2.48 -15.07
C PRO A 338 10.34 3.29 -16.37
N GLU A 339 10.30 2.64 -17.55
CA GLU A 339 10.20 3.34 -18.85
C GLU A 339 8.95 4.24 -18.94
N ARG A 340 7.82 3.80 -18.38
CA ARG A 340 6.58 4.59 -18.28
C ARG A 340 6.47 5.36 -16.96
N GLY A 341 7.55 5.44 -16.19
CA GLY A 341 7.68 6.25 -15.00
C GLY A 341 6.70 5.93 -13.87
N TYR A 342 6.40 6.97 -13.10
CA TYR A 342 5.59 6.89 -11.87
C TYR A 342 4.23 7.56 -12.05
N PHE A 343 3.21 6.97 -11.41
CA PHE A 343 1.94 7.62 -11.13
C PHE A 343 1.66 7.50 -9.63
N VAL A 344 1.31 8.61 -8.97
CA VAL A 344 1.07 8.64 -7.52
C VAL A 344 -0.31 9.20 -7.21
N ILE A 345 -1.16 8.44 -6.53
CA ILE A 345 -2.45 8.91 -6.02
C ILE A 345 -2.28 9.20 -4.53
N PHE A 346 -2.66 10.39 -4.07
CA PHE A 346 -2.51 10.77 -2.66
C PHE A 346 -3.58 11.77 -2.22
N GLY A 347 -3.80 11.88 -0.92
CA GLY A 347 -4.66 12.89 -0.32
C GLY A 347 -3.96 14.25 -0.21
N GLU A 348 -4.72 15.34 -0.20
CA GLU A 348 -4.17 16.67 0.11
C GLU A 348 -3.83 16.84 1.60
N GLU A 349 -4.66 16.26 2.46
CA GLU A 349 -4.60 16.42 3.92
C GLU A 349 -3.74 15.35 4.60
N GLU A 350 -3.08 14.45 3.86
CA GLU A 350 -2.29 13.37 4.44
C GLU A 350 -0.88 13.81 4.90
N VAL A 351 -0.35 13.15 5.92
CA VAL A 351 0.98 13.46 6.52
C VAL A 351 2.11 13.48 5.47
N PHE A 352 2.00 12.68 4.42
CA PHE A 352 3.03 12.52 3.37
C PHE A 352 2.88 13.46 2.17
N ALA A 353 1.78 14.20 2.03
CA ALA A 353 1.49 14.98 0.81
C ALA A 353 2.64 15.93 0.39
N PRO A 354 3.30 16.68 1.29
CA PRO A 354 4.40 17.56 0.89
C PRO A 354 5.69 16.80 0.49
N ASP A 355 5.94 15.61 1.05
CA ASP A 355 7.07 14.74 0.71
C ASP A 355 6.85 14.08 -0.66
N ILE A 356 5.60 13.67 -0.94
CA ILE A 356 5.15 13.18 -2.25
C ILE A 356 5.27 14.27 -3.32
N GLU A 357 4.81 15.49 -3.02
CA GLU A 357 4.95 16.61 -3.95
C GLU A 357 6.42 16.96 -4.25
N ASP A 358 7.32 16.89 -3.26
CA ASP A 358 8.76 17.14 -3.47
C ASP A 358 9.40 16.04 -4.31
N PHE A 359 9.08 14.76 -4.04
CA PHE A 359 9.52 13.63 -4.87
C PHE A 359 9.09 13.78 -6.33
N LEU A 360 7.82 14.09 -6.61
CA LEU A 360 7.33 14.29 -7.97
C LEU A 360 8.08 15.44 -8.68
N LYS A 361 8.34 16.55 -7.98
CA LYS A 361 9.13 17.68 -8.49
C LYS A 361 10.59 17.29 -8.79
N ARG A 362 11.22 16.48 -7.93
CA ARG A 362 12.58 15.95 -8.14
C ARG A 362 12.66 15.04 -9.37
N GLN A 363 11.75 14.06 -9.48
CA GLN A 363 11.72 13.15 -10.63
C GLN A 363 11.52 13.91 -11.95
N ALA A 364 10.59 14.87 -11.99
CA ALA A 364 10.41 15.73 -13.17
C ALA A 364 11.68 16.53 -13.51
N LYS A 365 12.38 17.10 -12.52
CA LYS A 365 13.63 17.85 -12.71
C LYS A 365 14.75 17.01 -13.32
N ILE A 366 14.83 15.72 -13.01
CA ILE A 366 15.84 14.81 -13.58
C ILE A 366 15.44 14.22 -14.95
N GLY A 367 14.25 14.54 -15.46
CA GLY A 367 13.73 14.06 -16.76
C GLY A 367 12.97 12.74 -16.69
N VAL A 368 12.57 12.31 -15.49
CA VAL A 368 11.76 11.10 -15.27
C VAL A 368 10.27 11.46 -15.32
N GLN A 369 9.47 10.69 -16.05
CA GLN A 369 8.02 10.87 -16.05
C GLN A 369 7.45 10.53 -14.67
N ALA A 370 6.93 11.52 -13.97
CA ALA A 370 6.27 11.35 -12.68
C ALA A 370 5.04 12.26 -12.63
N GLU A 371 3.86 11.66 -12.50
CA GLU A 371 2.58 12.37 -12.45
C GLU A 371 1.87 12.06 -11.14
N GLY A 372 1.22 13.06 -10.54
CA GLY A 372 0.51 12.93 -9.27
C GLY A 372 -0.96 13.32 -9.40
N GLN A 373 -1.86 12.45 -8.92
CA GLN A 373 -3.25 12.81 -8.65
C GLN A 373 -3.41 13.06 -7.16
N LYS A 374 -3.34 14.33 -6.76
CA LYS A 374 -3.80 14.77 -5.45
C LYS A 374 -5.34 14.74 -5.41
N PHE A 375 -5.91 14.43 -4.25
CA PHE A 375 -7.36 14.47 -4.00
C PHE A 375 -7.66 15.46 -2.87
N ASP A 376 -8.40 16.51 -3.21
CA ASP A 376 -8.72 17.64 -2.32
C ASP A 376 -9.43 17.17 -1.05
N GLY A 377 -8.95 17.61 0.12
CA GLY A 377 -9.42 17.12 1.42
C GLY A 377 -9.19 15.62 1.70
N GLY A 378 -8.45 14.91 0.84
CA GLY A 378 -8.17 13.48 0.96
C GLY A 378 -7.21 13.14 2.10
N ILE A 379 -7.49 12.03 2.79
CA ILE A 379 -6.67 11.47 3.88
C ILE A 379 -5.69 10.41 3.37
N HIS A 380 -4.81 9.91 4.23
CA HIS A 380 -3.83 8.88 3.88
C HIS A 380 -4.49 7.60 3.33
N ALA A 381 -3.93 7.07 2.23
CA ALA A 381 -4.41 5.87 1.55
C ALA A 381 -5.93 5.88 1.27
N TRP A 382 -6.50 7.06 0.98
CA TRP A 382 -7.94 7.21 0.76
C TRP A 382 -8.54 6.25 -0.27
N PRO A 383 -7.88 5.77 -1.35
CA PRO A 383 -8.46 4.78 -2.26
C PRO A 383 -8.78 3.43 -1.59
N VAL A 384 -8.01 3.05 -0.56
CA VAL A 384 -8.24 1.84 0.23
C VAL A 384 -9.38 2.09 1.22
N ALA A 385 -9.33 3.21 1.95
CA ALA A 385 -10.35 3.57 2.93
C ALA A 385 -11.74 3.80 2.28
N SER A 386 -11.79 4.50 1.14
CA SER A 386 -13.02 4.79 0.43
C SER A 386 -13.69 3.52 -0.09
N LEU A 387 -12.92 2.55 -0.60
CA LEU A 387 -13.48 1.27 -1.05
C LEU A 387 -14.29 0.56 0.04
N PHE A 388 -13.85 0.61 1.29
CA PHE A 388 -14.57 -0.05 2.39
C PHE A 388 -15.68 0.82 2.98
N LEU A 389 -15.47 2.13 3.08
CA LEU A 389 -16.33 3.02 3.87
C LEU A 389 -17.33 3.82 3.05
N SER A 390 -16.99 4.21 1.81
CA SER A 390 -17.82 5.14 1.05
C SER A 390 -19.17 4.55 0.63
N SER A 391 -20.23 5.28 0.95
CA SER A 391 -21.62 4.91 0.64
C SER A 391 -21.89 4.62 -0.85
N THR A 392 -21.41 5.45 -1.79
CA THR A 392 -21.64 5.28 -3.23
C THR A 392 -20.52 4.49 -3.92
N GLU A 393 -20.87 3.68 -4.92
CA GLU A 393 -19.88 2.92 -5.71
C GLU A 393 -18.86 3.84 -6.40
N GLU A 394 -19.32 4.97 -6.93
CA GLU A 394 -18.46 5.95 -7.60
C GLU A 394 -17.33 6.44 -6.67
N LYS A 395 -17.65 6.84 -5.43
CA LYS A 395 -16.66 7.23 -4.42
C LYS A 395 -15.77 6.06 -4.00
N ARG A 396 -16.34 4.86 -3.78
CA ARG A 396 -15.57 3.64 -3.46
C ARG A 396 -14.50 3.32 -4.49
N LEU A 397 -14.83 3.48 -5.76
CA LEU A 397 -13.98 3.07 -6.88
C LEU A 397 -13.16 4.21 -7.48
N GLN A 398 -13.35 5.46 -7.05
CA GLN A 398 -12.72 6.62 -7.69
C GLN A 398 -11.20 6.48 -7.81
N GLY A 399 -10.50 6.17 -6.71
CA GLY A 399 -9.05 6.00 -6.72
C GLY A 399 -8.58 4.82 -7.59
N LEU A 400 -9.29 3.68 -7.53
CA LEU A 400 -8.99 2.51 -8.37
C LEU A 400 -9.25 2.77 -9.86
N ARG A 401 -10.35 3.46 -10.20
CA ARG A 401 -10.68 3.86 -11.59
C ARG A 401 -9.62 4.82 -12.14
N THR A 402 -9.15 5.76 -11.33
CA THR A 402 -8.02 6.64 -11.66
C THR A 402 -6.74 5.84 -11.92
N ALA A 403 -6.36 4.94 -11.02
CA ALA A 403 -5.19 4.08 -11.19
C ALA A 403 -5.27 3.22 -12.46
N VAL A 404 -6.41 2.57 -12.70
CA VAL A 404 -6.64 1.70 -13.86
C VAL A 404 -6.69 2.47 -15.17
N LYS A 405 -7.31 3.66 -15.21
CA LYS A 405 -7.30 4.55 -16.38
C LYS A 405 -5.86 4.88 -16.77
N GLU A 406 -5.02 5.18 -15.79
CA GLU A 406 -3.63 5.56 -16.03
C GLU A 406 -2.75 4.38 -16.43
N ILE A 407 -2.93 3.22 -15.78
CA ILE A 407 -2.30 1.95 -16.20
C ILE A 407 -2.66 1.65 -17.66
N ARG A 408 -3.93 1.74 -18.04
CA ARG A 408 -4.37 1.55 -19.43
C ARG A 408 -3.68 2.54 -20.39
N ARG A 409 -3.65 3.83 -20.06
CA ARG A 409 -3.02 4.88 -20.88
C ARG A 409 -1.55 4.58 -21.16
N ARG A 410 -0.78 4.19 -20.13
CA ARG A 410 0.67 3.96 -20.26
C ARG A 410 1.06 2.59 -20.80
N MET A 411 0.26 1.55 -20.52
CA MET A 411 0.55 0.17 -20.92
C MET A 411 0.02 -0.19 -22.31
N LEU A 412 -1.19 0.25 -22.68
CA LEU A 412 -1.86 -0.14 -23.92
C LEU A 412 -1.84 0.95 -25.00
N GLU A 413 -2.11 2.21 -24.64
CA GLU A 413 -2.39 3.28 -25.61
C GLU A 413 -1.13 4.02 -26.10
N TRP A 414 0.00 3.90 -25.39
CA TRP A 414 1.27 4.53 -25.79
C TRP A 414 1.92 3.89 -27.04
N GLY A 415 1.37 2.79 -27.56
CA GLY A 415 1.78 2.20 -28.83
C GLY A 415 1.26 2.94 -30.07
N THR A 416 0.14 3.67 -29.95
CA THR A 416 -0.57 4.29 -31.09
C THR A 416 -0.33 5.80 -31.24
N LEU A 417 0.59 6.38 -30.44
CA LEU A 417 0.88 7.82 -30.47
C LEU A 417 2.16 8.20 -31.25
N ASN A 418 2.87 7.21 -31.82
CA ASN A 418 4.11 7.41 -32.59
C ASN A 418 4.13 6.64 -33.93
N GLY A 419 2.96 6.24 -34.45
CA GLY A 419 2.83 5.57 -35.75
C GLY A 419 1.37 5.29 -36.08
N ASP A 420 1.04 5.40 -37.37
CA ASP A 420 -0.26 5.11 -38.02
C ASP A 420 -1.41 6.09 -37.68
N LYS A 421 -2.12 6.73 -38.62
CA LYS A 421 -2.00 6.80 -40.09
C LYS A 421 -1.88 5.46 -40.84
N VAL A 422 -2.88 4.61 -40.67
CA VAL A 422 -3.89 4.34 -41.74
C VAL A 422 -5.27 4.38 -41.11
#